data_AF-A0A9P6MJ84-F1
#
_entry.id   AF-A0A9P6MJ84-F1
#
_cell.length_a   1.000
_cell.length_b   1.000
_cell.length_c   1.000
_cell.angle_alpha   90.00
_cell.angle_beta   90.00
_cell.angle_gamma   90.00
#
_symmetry.space_group_name_H-M   'P 1'
#
loop_
_entity.id
_entity.type
_entity.pdbx_description
1 polymer ?
#
loop_
_entity_poly.entity_id
_entity_poly.type
_entity_poly.pdbx_seq_one_letter_code
_entity_poly.pdbx_strand_id
1 'polypeptide(L)'
;MDSDQEIHQLKTNRNSLIRKAAKPALEDQDVQDDDIEMAPVNKEFEDNEIWDAESDENDSRKRKQINEYSLITAEAMTITQSLVNKTTTKSELIDKGFTKQAFADKDGRPTWFLEDEKKNNISNLPITKEAVQVIKDRMRAMNVRPIKKLAEARARNKYEAGQRLLRIQKRADIINETKDISEKEKSIGITKLLTKAGAKKPKNSVQLVVAK
;
A
#
# COMPACT_ATOMS: atom_id res chain seq x y z
N MET A 1 -16.41 -17.05 39.35
CA MET A 1 -16.69 -17.95 38.21
C MET A 1 -16.63 -17.06 36.97
N ASP A 2 -15.65 -17.34 36.13
CA ASP A 2 -14.90 -16.32 35.40
C ASP A 2 -15.47 -16.04 34.00
N SER A 3 -16.23 -14.94 33.88
CA SER A 3 -16.76 -14.44 32.60
C SER A 3 -15.67 -14.13 31.56
N ASP A 4 -14.47 -13.78 32.01
CA ASP A 4 -13.34 -13.44 31.14
C ASP A 4 -12.73 -14.68 30.46
N GLN A 5 -12.79 -15.84 31.12
CA GLN A 5 -12.33 -17.10 30.53
C GLN A 5 -13.30 -17.56 29.43
N GLU A 6 -14.60 -17.32 29.62
CA GLU A 6 -15.65 -17.67 28.67
C GLU A 6 -15.54 -16.84 27.38
N ILE A 7 -15.26 -15.54 27.50
CA ILE A 7 -15.02 -14.65 26.35
C ILE A 7 -13.76 -15.07 25.58
N HIS A 8 -12.70 -15.49 26.27
CA HIS A 8 -11.48 -15.95 25.62
C HIS A 8 -11.71 -17.24 24.83
N GLN A 9 -12.47 -18.20 25.39
CA GLN A 9 -12.87 -19.45 24.74
C GLN A 9 -13.74 -19.20 23.50
N LEU A 10 -14.72 -18.27 23.58
CA LEU A 10 -15.54 -17.89 22.43
C LEU A 10 -14.72 -17.26 21.30
N LYS A 11 -13.71 -16.44 21.63
CA LYS A 11 -12.78 -15.86 20.63
C LYS A 11 -11.88 -16.93 19.99
N THR A 12 -11.43 -17.92 20.75
CA THR A 12 -10.62 -19.03 20.20
C THR A 12 -11.44 -19.90 19.25
N ASN A 13 -12.68 -20.22 19.62
CA ASN A 13 -13.61 -20.99 18.80
C ASN A 13 -13.95 -20.26 17.49
N ARG A 14 -14.23 -18.94 17.55
CA ARG A 14 -14.48 -18.11 16.36
C ARG A 14 -13.29 -18.11 15.39
N ASN A 15 -12.06 -18.00 15.90
CA ASN A 15 -10.86 -18.06 15.08
C ASN A 15 -10.61 -19.44 14.46
N SER A 16 -10.99 -20.53 15.14
CA SER A 16 -10.87 -21.88 14.58
C SER A 16 -11.86 -22.12 13.43
N LEU A 17 -13.08 -21.58 13.52
CA LEU A 17 -14.10 -21.66 12.46
C LEU A 17 -13.68 -20.87 11.22
N ILE A 18 -13.09 -19.68 11.40
CA ILE A 18 -12.55 -18.88 10.30
C ILE A 18 -11.42 -19.62 9.57
N ARG A 19 -10.53 -20.32 10.29
CA ARG A 19 -9.45 -21.12 9.67
C ARG A 19 -9.97 -22.38 8.97
N LYS A 20 -11.08 -22.96 9.44
CA LYS A 20 -11.72 -24.11 8.79
C LYS A 20 -12.44 -23.70 7.50
N ALA A 21 -13.00 -22.49 7.44
CA ALA A 21 -13.56 -21.91 6.23
C ALA A 21 -12.50 -21.44 5.20
N ALA A 22 -11.26 -21.19 5.63
CA ALA A 22 -10.19 -20.64 4.80
C ALA A 22 -9.29 -21.68 4.10
N LYS A 23 -9.70 -22.96 4.03
CA LYS A 23 -9.07 -23.95 3.14
C LYS A 23 -9.89 -24.06 1.85
N PRO A 24 -9.50 -23.39 0.74
CA PRO A 24 -9.98 -23.80 -0.56
C PRO A 24 -9.23 -25.07 -0.97
N ALA A 25 -9.97 -26.17 -1.15
CA ALA A 25 -9.50 -27.31 -1.91
C ALA A 25 -9.30 -26.84 -3.36
N LEU A 26 -8.05 -26.73 -3.78
CA LEU A 26 -7.67 -26.61 -5.19
C LEU A 26 -7.65 -28.02 -5.76
N GLU A 27 -8.81 -28.46 -6.23
CA GLU A 27 -8.93 -29.47 -7.28
C GLU A 27 -8.86 -28.72 -8.62
N ASP A 28 -7.87 -29.06 -9.44
CA ASP A 28 -7.79 -28.64 -10.83
C ASP A 28 -8.97 -29.24 -11.59
N GLN A 29 -9.93 -28.40 -12.00
CA GLN A 29 -10.95 -28.76 -12.99
C GLN A 29 -10.70 -27.97 -14.27
N ASP A 30 -10.52 -28.73 -15.34
CA ASP A 30 -10.37 -28.27 -16.71
C ASP A 30 -11.56 -27.39 -17.12
N VAL A 31 -11.27 -26.23 -17.70
CA VAL A 31 -12.28 -25.32 -18.25
C VAL A 31 -12.75 -25.90 -19.58
N GLN A 32 -13.90 -26.58 -19.57
CA GLN A 32 -14.72 -26.80 -20.77
C GLN A 32 -15.54 -25.54 -21.04
N ASP A 33 -15.58 -25.12 -22.30
CA ASP A 33 -16.37 -24.00 -22.80
C ASP A 33 -17.87 -24.36 -22.66
N ASP A 34 -18.51 -23.84 -21.61
CA ASP A 34 -19.97 -23.90 -21.46
C ASP A 34 -20.62 -22.66 -22.09
N ASP A 35 -21.48 -22.92 -23.07
CA ASP A 35 -22.33 -21.96 -23.77
C ASP A 35 -23.12 -21.07 -22.80
N ILE A 36 -22.97 -19.75 -22.97
CA ILE A 36 -23.68 -18.74 -22.16
C ILE A 36 -25.13 -18.67 -22.64
N GLU A 37 -26.04 -19.35 -21.95
CA GLU A 37 -27.48 -19.11 -22.09
C GLU A 37 -27.85 -17.73 -21.52
N MET A 38 -28.24 -16.82 -22.40
CA MET A 38 -28.68 -15.47 -22.04
C MET A 38 -30.14 -15.51 -21.55
N ALA A 39 -30.33 -15.38 -20.24
CA ALA A 39 -31.65 -15.27 -19.63
C ALA A 39 -32.42 -14.03 -20.15
N PRO A 40 -33.75 -14.10 -20.32
CA PRO A 40 -34.54 -12.94 -20.68
C PRO A 40 -34.48 -11.90 -19.55
N VAL A 41 -34.02 -10.70 -19.90
CA VAL A 41 -34.05 -9.54 -19.00
C VAL A 41 -35.51 -9.21 -18.74
N ASN A 42 -36.01 -9.53 -17.54
CA ASN A 42 -37.29 -9.03 -17.06
C ASN A 42 -37.23 -7.50 -17.10
N LYS A 43 -38.01 -6.93 -18.01
CA LYS A 43 -38.14 -5.51 -18.25
C LYS A 43 -39.11 -4.90 -17.24
N GLU A 44 -38.75 -4.99 -15.96
CA GLU A 44 -39.41 -4.30 -14.85
C GLU A 44 -38.36 -3.69 -13.89
N PHE A 45 -37.25 -3.21 -14.44
CA PHE A 45 -36.55 -2.10 -13.81
C PHE A 45 -37.25 -0.84 -14.31
N GLU A 46 -38.22 -0.36 -13.54
CA GLU A 46 -38.68 1.02 -13.65
C GLU A 46 -37.46 1.92 -13.44
N ASP A 47 -36.92 2.46 -14.53
CA ASP A 47 -35.94 3.55 -14.56
C ASP A 47 -36.61 4.87 -14.06
N ASN A 48 -37.17 4.82 -12.86
CA ASN A 48 -37.65 5.97 -12.09
C ASN A 48 -36.61 6.36 -11.03
N GLU A 49 -35.31 6.24 -11.34
CA GLU A 49 -34.30 7.11 -10.71
C GLU A 49 -34.51 8.53 -11.25
N ILE A 50 -35.52 9.18 -10.68
CA ILE A 50 -35.72 10.63 -10.75
C ILE A 50 -34.39 11.26 -10.35
N TRP A 51 -33.75 11.94 -11.30
CA TRP A 51 -32.64 12.85 -11.03
C TRP A 51 -33.14 13.95 -10.11
N ASP A 52 -33.05 13.69 -8.81
CA ASP A 52 -33.55 14.55 -7.76
C ASP A 52 -32.62 15.77 -7.69
N ALA A 53 -33.06 16.90 -8.24
CA ALA A 53 -32.25 18.13 -8.33
C ALA A 53 -31.79 18.64 -6.94
N GLU A 54 -32.49 18.25 -5.86
CA GLU A 54 -32.09 18.53 -4.48
C GLU A 54 -30.92 17.64 -4.00
N SER A 55 -30.75 16.44 -4.57
CA SER A 55 -29.62 15.55 -4.30
C SER A 55 -28.31 16.15 -4.83
N ASP A 56 -28.34 16.74 -6.03
CA ASP A 56 -27.17 17.37 -6.65
C ASP A 56 -26.65 18.58 -5.86
N GLU A 57 -27.55 19.42 -5.32
CA GLU A 57 -27.14 20.57 -4.51
C GLU A 57 -26.52 20.12 -3.18
N ASN A 58 -27.11 19.14 -2.50
CA ASN A 58 -26.56 18.60 -1.25
C ASN A 58 -25.21 17.92 -1.46
N ASP A 59 -25.02 17.20 -2.56
CA ASP A 59 -23.74 16.57 -2.88
C ASP A 59 -22.68 17.60 -3.29
N SER A 60 -23.06 18.68 -3.96
CA SER A 60 -22.15 19.80 -4.23
C SER A 60 -21.64 20.46 -2.94
N ARG A 61 -22.52 20.63 -1.93
CA ARG A 61 -22.16 21.18 -0.61
C ARG A 61 -21.22 20.23 0.16
N LYS A 62 -21.52 18.93 0.18
CA LYS A 62 -20.63 17.92 0.78
C LYS A 62 -19.27 17.92 0.11
N ARG A 63 -19.19 17.96 -1.22
CA ARG A 63 -17.91 18.03 -1.96
C ARG A 63 -17.11 19.28 -1.62
N LYS A 64 -17.77 20.44 -1.50
CA LYS A 64 -17.12 21.70 -1.06
C LYS A 64 -16.56 21.56 0.35
N GLN A 65 -17.35 21.05 1.30
CA GLN A 65 -16.89 20.80 2.68
C GLN A 65 -15.73 19.80 2.74
N ILE A 66 -15.78 18.73 1.96
CA ILE A 66 -14.69 17.75 1.87
C ILE A 66 -13.43 18.43 1.32
N ASN A 67 -13.54 19.26 0.29
CA ASN A 67 -12.38 19.96 -0.27
C ASN A 67 -11.80 20.99 0.71
N GLU A 68 -12.64 21.68 1.46
CA GLU A 68 -12.23 22.71 2.43
C GLU A 68 -11.55 22.09 3.66
N TYR A 69 -12.09 20.98 4.18
CA TYR A 69 -11.62 20.35 5.42
C TYR A 69 -10.79 19.08 5.21
N SER A 70 -10.47 18.71 3.97
CA SER A 70 -9.69 17.50 3.70
C SER A 70 -8.25 17.64 4.20
N LEU A 71 -7.86 16.74 5.09
CA LEU A 71 -6.48 16.58 5.56
C LEU A 71 -5.65 15.88 4.47
N ILE A 72 -4.84 16.66 3.74
CA ILE A 72 -4.00 16.16 2.65
C ILE A 72 -2.57 15.93 3.13
N THR A 73 -2.03 16.84 3.93
CA THR A 73 -0.62 16.84 4.37
C THR A 73 -0.38 15.92 5.58
N ALA A 74 0.78 15.28 5.64
CA ALA A 74 1.16 14.40 6.76
C ALA A 74 1.25 15.12 8.11
N GLU A 75 1.64 16.40 8.08
CA GLU A 75 1.69 17.27 9.26
C GLU A 75 0.29 17.52 9.81
N ALA A 76 -0.66 17.88 8.96
CA ALA A 76 -2.06 18.10 9.34
C ALA A 76 -2.70 16.82 9.91
N MET A 77 -2.41 15.66 9.31
CA MET A 77 -2.86 14.37 9.82
C MET A 77 -2.22 14.03 11.17
N THR A 78 -0.94 14.36 11.38
CA THR A 78 -0.25 14.17 12.66
C THR A 78 -0.84 15.05 13.77
N ILE A 79 -1.11 16.32 13.46
CA ILE A 79 -1.80 17.24 14.36
C ILE A 79 -3.19 16.70 14.72
N THR A 80 -3.94 16.25 13.72
CA THR A 80 -5.28 15.69 13.92
C THR A 80 -5.23 14.45 14.81
N GLN A 81 -4.31 13.52 14.55
CA GLN A 81 -4.13 12.32 15.36
C GLN A 81 -3.77 12.67 16.81
N SER A 82 -2.95 13.71 17.03
CA SER A 82 -2.60 14.20 18.37
C SER A 82 -3.83 14.76 19.11
N LEU A 83 -4.68 15.50 18.40
CA LEU A 83 -5.93 16.03 18.94
C LEU A 83 -6.95 14.92 19.25
N VAL A 84 -7.10 13.94 18.34
CA VAL A 84 -8.00 12.79 18.51
C VAL A 84 -7.58 11.93 19.70
N ASN A 85 -6.26 11.69 19.84
CA ASN A 85 -5.71 10.95 20.97
C ASN A 85 -5.64 11.79 22.25
N LYS A 86 -6.08 13.05 22.21
CA LYS A 86 -6.04 14.02 23.32
C LYS A 86 -4.64 14.21 23.91
N THR A 87 -3.59 13.99 23.12
CA THR A 87 -2.21 14.29 23.55
C THR A 87 -1.95 15.78 23.56
N THR A 88 -2.68 16.54 22.74
CA THR A 88 -2.67 18.00 22.70
C THR A 88 -4.08 18.54 22.89
N THR A 89 -4.22 19.55 23.74
CA THR A 89 -5.50 20.25 23.92
C THR A 89 -5.75 21.26 22.80
N LYS A 90 -7.00 21.72 22.65
CA LYS A 90 -7.35 22.77 21.66
C LYS A 90 -6.60 24.07 21.94
N SER A 91 -6.46 24.47 23.19
CA SER A 91 -5.71 25.66 23.60
C SER A 91 -4.24 25.55 23.24
N GLU A 92 -3.59 24.43 23.58
CA GLU A 92 -2.18 24.19 23.21
C GLU A 92 -1.97 24.20 21.69
N LEU A 93 -2.94 23.72 20.92
CA LEU A 93 -2.86 23.77 19.47
C LEU A 93 -2.91 25.21 18.95
N ILE A 94 -3.78 26.05 19.52
CA ILE A 94 -3.87 27.48 19.19
C ILE A 94 -2.54 28.17 19.53
N ASP A 95 -1.98 27.87 20.70
CA ASP A 95 -0.69 28.44 21.13
C ASP A 95 0.44 28.05 20.17
N LYS A 96 0.49 26.78 19.73
CA LYS A 96 1.43 26.31 18.70
C LYS A 96 1.21 26.95 17.33
N GLY A 97 0.00 27.45 17.06
CA GLY A 97 -0.35 28.14 15.83
C GLY A 97 0.35 29.50 15.68
N PHE A 98 0.78 30.12 16.78
CA PHE A 98 1.55 31.37 16.75
C PHE A 98 3.00 31.12 16.35
N THR A 99 3.23 31.01 15.04
CA THR A 99 4.56 30.89 14.45
C THR A 99 5.09 32.26 14.00
N LYS A 100 6.37 32.32 13.60
CA LYS A 100 6.99 33.52 12.99
C LYS A 100 6.13 34.13 11.86
N GLN A 101 5.32 33.31 11.19
CA GLN A 101 4.54 33.70 10.01
C GLN A 101 3.09 34.12 10.35
N ALA A 102 2.66 34.05 11.62
CA ALA A 102 1.27 34.24 12.00
C ALA A 102 0.70 35.63 11.62
N PHE A 103 1.54 36.67 11.61
CA PHE A 103 1.15 38.06 11.34
C PHE A 103 1.65 38.59 10.00
N ALA A 104 2.01 37.71 9.05
CA ALA A 104 2.41 38.12 7.72
C ALA A 104 1.17 38.54 6.88
N ASP A 105 0.94 39.84 6.72
CA ASP A 105 -0.13 40.40 5.89
C ASP A 105 0.06 40.02 4.42
N LYS A 106 -0.85 39.28 3.80
CA LYS A 106 -0.69 38.76 2.42
C LYS A 106 -1.34 39.65 1.37
N ASP A 107 -2.04 40.70 1.78
CA ASP A 107 -2.84 41.52 0.88
C ASP A 107 -1.97 42.60 0.19
N GLY A 108 -2.31 42.94 -1.06
CA GLY A 108 -1.61 43.98 -1.83
C GLY A 108 -0.23 43.60 -2.38
N ARG A 109 0.21 42.33 -2.26
CA ARG A 109 1.51 41.87 -2.78
C ARG A 109 1.42 41.24 -4.17
N PRO A 110 2.45 41.38 -5.03
CA PRO A 110 2.50 40.70 -6.31
C PRO A 110 2.38 39.17 -6.19
N THR A 111 1.73 38.54 -7.17
CA THR A 111 1.51 37.08 -7.17
C THR A 111 2.82 36.29 -7.17
N TRP A 112 3.84 36.77 -7.89
CA TRP A 112 5.17 36.12 -7.92
C TRP A 112 5.83 36.07 -6.54
N PHE A 113 5.63 37.10 -5.71
CA PHE A 113 6.15 37.13 -4.34
C PHE A 113 5.41 36.14 -3.44
N LEU A 114 4.08 36.07 -3.56
CA LEU A 114 3.26 35.12 -2.78
C LEU A 114 3.57 33.66 -3.14
N GLU A 115 3.85 33.38 -4.41
CA GLU A 115 4.25 32.05 -4.87
C GLU A 115 5.64 31.65 -4.35
N ASP A 116 6.59 32.58 -4.34
CA ASP A 116 7.93 32.34 -3.79
C ASP A 116 7.89 32.18 -2.26
N GLU A 117 7.13 33.03 -1.57
CA GLU A 117 6.91 32.93 -0.12
C GLU A 117 6.32 31.58 0.27
N LYS A 118 5.31 31.07 -0.48
CA LYS A 118 4.72 29.74 -0.23
C LYS A 118 5.72 28.59 -0.35
N LYS A 119 6.74 28.71 -1.21
CA LYS A 119 7.75 27.67 -1.42
C LYS A 119 8.82 27.68 -0.33
N ASN A 120 9.29 28.87 0.03
CA ASN A 120 10.45 29.03 0.90
C ASN A 120 10.08 29.19 2.39
N ASN A 121 8.89 29.68 2.67
CA ASN A 121 8.44 30.00 4.03
C ASN A 121 7.58 28.84 4.58
N ILE A 122 8.13 27.63 4.67
CA ILE A 122 7.43 26.45 5.20
C ILE A 122 8.00 26.08 6.58
N SER A 123 7.12 25.98 7.59
CA SER A 123 7.51 25.52 8.92
C SER A 123 7.54 23.98 8.95
N ASN A 124 8.70 23.38 9.20
CA ASN A 124 8.85 21.92 9.26
C ASN A 124 8.26 21.38 10.57
N LEU A 125 7.10 20.74 10.50
CA LEU A 125 6.45 20.14 11.67
C LEU A 125 6.87 18.66 11.82
N PRO A 126 6.94 18.12 13.05
CA PRO A 126 7.24 16.71 13.24
C PRO A 126 6.13 15.84 12.64
N ILE A 127 6.53 14.82 11.87
CA ILE A 127 5.61 13.87 11.21
C ILE A 127 5.67 12.49 11.85
N THR A 128 4.52 11.81 11.91
CA THR A 128 4.42 10.43 12.39
C THR A 128 4.31 9.44 11.22
N LYS A 129 4.82 8.22 11.44
CA LYS A 129 4.71 7.13 10.45
C LYS A 129 3.26 6.76 10.17
N GLU A 130 2.42 6.79 11.19
CA GLU A 130 0.98 6.50 11.09
C GLU A 130 0.28 7.48 10.17
N ALA A 131 0.51 8.78 10.34
CA ALA A 131 -0.06 9.82 9.48
C ALA A 131 0.33 9.64 8.00
N VAL A 132 1.60 9.33 7.74
CA VAL A 132 2.09 9.06 6.37
C VAL A 132 1.43 7.82 5.78
N GLN A 133 1.22 6.78 6.60
CA GLN A 133 0.58 5.55 6.16
C GLN A 133 -0.88 5.78 5.75
N VAL A 134 -1.64 6.56 6.53
CA VAL A 134 -3.04 6.90 6.22
C VAL A 134 -3.14 7.62 4.86
N ILE A 135 -2.25 8.59 4.60
CA ILE A 135 -2.24 9.31 3.32
C ILE A 135 -1.89 8.37 2.16
N LYS A 136 -0.89 7.50 2.34
CA LYS A 136 -0.51 6.51 1.33
C LYS A 136 -1.63 5.53 1.04
N ASP A 137 -2.39 5.12 2.06
CA ASP A 137 -3.51 4.21 1.92
C ASP A 137 -4.68 4.89 1.21
N ARG A 138 -4.97 6.17 1.50
CA ARG A 138 -5.91 7.00 0.73
C ARG A 138 -5.49 7.12 -0.74
N MET A 139 -4.22 7.41 -1.00
CA MET A 139 -3.69 7.47 -2.37
C MET A 139 -3.74 6.11 -3.06
N ARG A 140 -3.53 5.00 -2.34
CA ARG A 140 -3.64 3.65 -2.89
C ARG A 140 -5.08 3.28 -3.21
N ALA A 141 -6.04 3.71 -2.38
CA ALA A 141 -7.47 3.52 -2.64
C ALA A 141 -7.94 4.28 -3.88
N MET A 142 -7.38 5.45 -4.18
CA MET A 142 -7.63 6.16 -5.45
C MET A 142 -6.92 5.47 -6.62
N ASN A 143 -5.69 5.01 -6.41
CA ASN A 143 -4.84 4.43 -7.45
C ASN A 143 -4.90 2.89 -7.47
N VAL A 144 -6.09 2.28 -7.36
CA VAL A 144 -6.21 0.83 -7.46
C VAL A 144 -5.83 0.42 -8.88
N ARG A 145 -4.68 -0.26 -9.01
CA ARG A 145 -4.22 -0.79 -10.29
C ARG A 145 -5.20 -1.87 -10.76
N PRO A 146 -5.71 -1.82 -12.00
CA PRO A 146 -6.65 -2.82 -12.48
C PRO A 146 -6.01 -4.21 -12.49
N ILE A 147 -6.83 -5.26 -12.35
CA ILE A 147 -6.38 -6.66 -12.24
C ILE A 147 -5.43 -7.06 -13.37
N LYS A 148 -5.70 -6.56 -14.58
CA LYS A 148 -4.84 -6.73 -15.77
C LYS A 148 -3.42 -6.21 -15.55
N LYS A 149 -3.27 -5.03 -14.94
CA LYS A 149 -1.95 -4.42 -14.67
C LYS A 149 -1.20 -5.12 -13.54
N LEU A 150 -1.92 -5.70 -12.58
CA LEU A 150 -1.30 -6.57 -11.56
C LEU A 150 -0.80 -7.88 -12.19
N ALA A 151 -1.58 -8.49 -13.08
CA ALA A 151 -1.19 -9.69 -13.81
C ALA A 151 0.02 -9.44 -14.72
N GLU A 152 0.02 -8.34 -15.49
CA GLU A 152 1.14 -7.93 -16.35
C GLU A 152 2.42 -7.69 -15.53
N ALA A 153 2.33 -6.99 -14.39
CA ALA A 153 3.48 -6.77 -13.51
C ALA A 153 4.03 -8.08 -12.93
N ARG A 154 3.15 -9.00 -12.52
CA ARG A 154 3.56 -10.34 -12.06
C ARG A 154 4.22 -11.13 -13.17
N ALA A 155 3.67 -11.11 -14.39
CA ALA A 155 4.24 -11.78 -15.55
C ALA A 155 5.61 -11.20 -15.93
N ARG A 156 5.76 -9.86 -15.91
CA ARG A 156 7.05 -9.20 -16.14
C ARG A 156 8.10 -9.61 -15.11
N ASN A 157 7.74 -9.63 -13.82
CA ASN A 157 8.65 -10.08 -12.77
C ASN A 157 9.06 -11.55 -12.95
N LYS A 158 8.12 -12.42 -13.34
CA LYS A 158 8.41 -13.84 -13.67
C LYS A 158 9.33 -13.95 -14.89
N TYR A 159 9.08 -13.17 -15.94
CA TYR A 159 9.90 -13.13 -17.14
C TYR A 159 11.32 -12.65 -16.84
N GLU A 160 11.47 -11.56 -16.07
CA GLU A 160 12.78 -11.07 -15.65
C GLU A 160 13.55 -12.10 -14.80
N ALA A 161 12.86 -12.83 -13.92
CA ALA A 161 13.46 -13.93 -13.17
C ALA A 161 13.91 -15.09 -14.08
N GLY A 162 13.07 -15.51 -15.03
CA GLY A 162 13.41 -16.55 -16.02
C GLY A 162 14.59 -16.14 -16.90
N GLN A 163 14.61 -14.89 -17.37
CA GLN A 163 15.73 -14.33 -18.15
C GLN A 163 17.04 -14.31 -17.36
N ARG A 164 17.02 -14.06 -16.05
CA ARG A 164 18.22 -14.14 -15.21
C ARG A 164 18.75 -15.58 -15.13
N LEU A 165 17.87 -16.57 -14.99
CA LEU A 165 18.26 -17.98 -14.98
C LEU A 165 18.83 -18.43 -16.33
N LEU A 166 18.18 -18.07 -17.43
CA LEU A 166 18.66 -18.37 -18.79
C LEU A 166 20.05 -17.77 -19.06
N ARG A 167 20.31 -16.53 -18.61
CA ARG A 167 21.65 -15.93 -18.73
C ARG A 167 22.71 -16.68 -17.92
N ILE A 168 22.32 -17.26 -16.79
CA ILE A 168 23.24 -17.98 -15.91
C ILE A 168 23.51 -19.38 -16.46
N GLN A 169 22.50 -20.06 -16.99
CA GLN A 169 22.65 -21.31 -17.74
C GLN A 169 23.61 -21.12 -18.90
N LYS A 170 23.37 -20.13 -19.78
CA LYS A 170 24.28 -19.81 -20.88
C LYS A 170 25.73 -19.55 -20.42
N ARG A 171 25.92 -18.88 -19.29
CA ARG A 171 27.27 -18.67 -18.72
C ARG A 171 27.88 -19.95 -18.15
N ALA A 172 27.07 -20.83 -17.57
CA ALA A 172 27.53 -22.13 -17.09
C ALA A 172 27.93 -23.04 -18.25
N ASP A 173 27.16 -23.04 -19.34
CA ASP A 173 27.45 -23.79 -20.57
C ASP A 173 28.78 -23.35 -21.19
N ILE A 174 29.02 -22.04 -21.28
CA ILE A 174 30.31 -21.49 -21.74
C ILE A 174 31.48 -21.98 -20.88
N ILE A 175 31.35 -21.95 -19.54
CA ILE A 175 32.40 -22.45 -18.63
C ILE A 175 32.62 -23.97 -18.80
N ASN A 176 31.56 -24.71 -19.10
CA ASN A 176 31.66 -26.14 -19.35
C ASN A 176 32.43 -26.44 -20.64
N GLU A 177 32.16 -25.68 -21.71
CA GLU A 177 32.77 -25.80 -23.04
C GLU A 177 34.26 -25.38 -23.08
N THR A 178 34.69 -24.46 -22.21
CA THR A 178 36.11 -24.07 -22.14
C THR A 178 37.00 -25.26 -21.76
N LYS A 179 37.92 -25.66 -22.64
CA LYS A 179 38.81 -26.83 -22.45
C LYS A 179 40.05 -26.54 -21.61
N ASP A 180 40.39 -25.26 -21.43
CA ASP A 180 41.64 -24.83 -20.77
C ASP A 180 41.58 -24.87 -19.23
N ILE A 181 40.44 -25.30 -18.65
CA ILE A 181 40.17 -25.26 -17.21
C ILE A 181 39.97 -26.68 -16.66
N SER A 182 40.52 -26.98 -15.48
CA SER A 182 40.31 -28.26 -14.79
C SER A 182 38.83 -28.47 -14.40
N GLU A 183 38.33 -29.70 -14.47
CA GLU A 183 36.94 -30.05 -14.12
C GLU A 183 36.54 -29.62 -12.70
N LYS A 184 37.48 -29.67 -11.75
CA LYS A 184 37.26 -29.19 -10.38
C LYS A 184 36.96 -27.69 -10.35
N GLU A 185 37.71 -26.90 -11.10
CA GLU A 185 37.53 -25.45 -11.17
C GLU A 185 36.25 -25.07 -11.93
N LYS A 186 35.88 -25.84 -12.97
CA LYS A 186 34.57 -25.70 -13.64
C LYS A 186 33.41 -25.89 -12.66
N SER A 187 33.45 -26.93 -11.82
CA SER A 187 32.41 -27.19 -10.82
C SER A 187 32.30 -26.06 -9.79
N ILE A 188 33.43 -25.51 -9.36
CA ILE A 188 33.47 -24.36 -8.43
C ILE A 188 32.95 -23.09 -9.12
N GLY A 189 33.25 -22.88 -10.40
CA GLY A 189 32.72 -21.77 -11.19
C GLY A 189 31.21 -21.84 -11.36
N ILE A 190 30.68 -23.00 -11.74
CA ILE A 190 29.24 -23.24 -11.94
C ILE A 190 28.48 -23.08 -10.62
N THR A 191 28.99 -23.65 -9.52
CA THR A 191 28.36 -23.51 -8.19
C THR A 191 28.34 -22.05 -7.71
N LYS A 192 29.40 -21.26 -7.96
CA LYS A 192 29.42 -19.82 -7.68
C LYS A 192 28.39 -19.04 -8.52
N LEU A 193 28.19 -19.41 -9.79
CA LEU A 193 27.17 -18.79 -10.64
C LEU A 193 25.75 -19.12 -10.16
N LEU A 194 25.49 -20.37 -9.77
CA LEU A 194 24.19 -20.81 -9.27
C LEU A 194 23.86 -20.21 -7.90
N THR A 195 24.82 -20.11 -6.98
CA THR A 195 24.60 -19.46 -5.67
C THR A 195 24.31 -17.96 -5.80
N LYS A 196 24.85 -17.31 -6.84
CA LYS A 196 24.53 -15.92 -7.18
C LYS A 196 23.16 -15.76 -7.87
N ALA A 197 22.66 -16.82 -8.52
CA ALA A 197 21.33 -16.90 -9.14
C ALA A 197 20.21 -17.18 -8.13
N GLY A 198 20.52 -17.97 -7.11
CA GLY A 198 19.57 -18.41 -6.09
C GLY A 198 18.97 -17.23 -5.32
N ALA A 199 17.78 -17.46 -4.76
CA ALA A 199 17.18 -16.51 -3.84
C ALA A 199 18.16 -16.20 -2.70
N LYS A 200 18.36 -14.91 -2.40
CA LYS A 200 19.18 -14.48 -1.27
C LYS A 200 18.68 -15.23 -0.02
N LYS A 201 19.56 -16.01 0.61
CA LYS A 201 19.25 -16.65 1.89
C LYS A 201 18.70 -15.58 2.84
N PRO A 202 17.62 -15.87 3.58
CA PRO A 202 17.05 -14.89 4.50
C PRO A 202 18.15 -14.41 5.44
N LYS A 203 18.29 -13.09 5.58
CA LYS A 203 19.27 -12.52 6.52
C LYS A 203 18.83 -12.95 7.93
N ASN A 204 19.71 -13.64 8.64
CA ASN A 204 19.49 -13.98 10.04
C ASN A 204 19.19 -12.68 10.80
N SER A 205 18.12 -12.67 11.60
CA SER A 205 17.75 -11.52 12.43
C SER A 205 18.91 -11.19 13.37
N VAL A 206 19.28 -9.91 13.44
CA VAL A 206 20.31 -9.43 14.37
C VAL A 206 19.81 -9.64 15.80
N GLN A 207 20.43 -10.56 16.53
CA GLN A 207 20.17 -10.77 17.95
C GLN A 207 21.11 -9.90 18.76
N LEU A 208 20.55 -9.09 19.68
CA LEU A 208 21.33 -8.34 20.65
C LEU A 208 21.83 -9.30 21.73
N VAL A 209 23.10 -9.71 21.63
CA VAL A 209 23.76 -10.47 22.69
C VAL A 209 24.25 -9.48 23.74
N VAL A 210 23.63 -9.50 24.93
CA VAL A 210 24.09 -8.72 26.09
C VAL A 210 25.15 -9.55 26.81
N ALA A 211 26.38 -9.04 26.87
CA ALA A 211 27.43 -9.61 27.71
C ALA A 211 27.07 -9.35 29.19
N LYS A 212 27.21 -10.38 30.03
CA LYS A 212 27.03 -10.29 31.49
C LYS A 212 28.34 -9.99 32.18
#